data_AF-A0A8I1DRT4-F1
#
_entry.id   AF-A0A8I1DRT4-F1
#
_cell.length_a   1.000
_cell.length_b   1.000
_cell.length_c   1.000
_cell.angle_alpha   90.00
_cell.angle_beta   90.00
_cell.angle_gamma   90.00
#
_symmetry.space_group_name_H-M   'P 1'
#
loop_
_entity.id
_entity.type
_entity.pdbx_description
1 polymer ?
#
loop_
_entity_poly.entity_id
_entity_poly.type
_entity_poly.pdbx_seq_one_letter_code
_entity_poly.pdbx_strand_id
1 'polypeptide(L)'
;MSRQDQTEMDPLARKALERLLKSADKHAAGAAVRRPALTDSALSEYHELRGLKAKEDFEAVMAYAQAEGAIMVLRPRRDPQGLIERVELIDVDKLASILGKVPHAVRVQSARQALASHLGEHPILNDVLSSWERLKKVRGTGPDAAANWTMACDVITYCQAQVALGATETPVRDASARLFKNSKCIESLVPCLDALLASNIDDDARPDAEVLQELGLYREPQPARLAGNIVVRRERGSFPLDCPYCALPPSTVLGLGSIPSKVLTIENQTTFHVWARQHCDSDVLCLYTAGMPSPAWRAMYLRLLSKLPDSTPVLHWGDVDEGGFRIAAVLSRCAAEAGHTLLPWKMSPLEVPESMRRAAPIHTVDRMVKYARETGWDSIAYELAEAKLVAEQEG
;
A
#
# COMPACT_ATOMS: atom_id res chain seq x y z
N MET A 1 -12.69 -41.77 3.21
CA MET A 1 -12.01 -41.71 1.90
C MET A 1 -10.52 -41.53 2.09
N SER A 2 -9.71 -42.38 1.45
CA SER A 2 -8.25 -42.23 1.36
C SER A 2 -7.90 -40.96 0.57
N ARG A 3 -6.68 -40.44 0.69
CA ARG A 3 -6.16 -39.38 -0.21
C ARG A 3 -6.33 -39.74 -1.70
N GLN A 4 -6.43 -41.03 -2.03
CA GLN A 4 -6.70 -41.50 -3.39
C GLN A 4 -8.12 -41.13 -3.87
N ASP A 5 -9.15 -41.25 -3.04
CA ASP A 5 -10.55 -41.00 -3.46
C ASP A 5 -10.85 -39.51 -3.66
N GLN A 6 -10.05 -38.59 -3.09
CA GLN A 6 -10.14 -37.14 -3.36
C GLN A 6 -9.76 -36.77 -4.81
N THR A 7 -9.09 -37.69 -5.51
CA THR A 7 -8.64 -37.55 -6.90
C THR A 7 -9.64 -38.16 -7.90
N GLU A 8 -10.56 -38.99 -7.42
CA GLU A 8 -11.58 -39.69 -8.24
C GLU A 8 -12.97 -39.02 -8.19
N MET A 9 -13.11 -37.90 -7.49
CA MET A 9 -14.38 -37.16 -7.40
C MET A 9 -14.79 -36.64 -8.78
N ASP A 10 -16.05 -36.90 -9.17
CA ASP A 10 -16.62 -36.40 -10.42
C ASP A 10 -16.35 -34.88 -10.57
N PRO A 11 -15.74 -34.42 -11.69
CA PRO A 11 -15.36 -33.02 -11.86
C PRO A 11 -16.54 -32.05 -11.80
N LEU A 12 -17.71 -32.46 -12.28
CA LEU A 12 -18.90 -31.62 -12.30
C LEU A 12 -19.47 -31.46 -10.88
N ALA A 13 -19.57 -32.55 -10.13
CA ALA A 13 -19.99 -32.54 -8.73
C ALA A 13 -19.03 -31.73 -7.87
N ARG A 14 -17.71 -31.91 -8.07
CA ARG A 14 -16.68 -31.10 -7.41
C ARG A 14 -16.87 -29.61 -7.70
N LYS A 15 -17.04 -29.23 -8.97
CA LYS A 15 -17.29 -27.83 -9.38
C LYS A 15 -18.56 -27.26 -8.71
N ALA A 16 -19.62 -28.05 -8.62
CA ALA A 16 -20.87 -27.66 -7.96
C ALA A 16 -20.69 -27.43 -6.45
N LEU A 17 -20.04 -28.37 -5.76
CA LEU A 17 -19.73 -28.25 -4.33
C LEU A 17 -18.77 -27.09 -4.04
N GLU A 18 -17.79 -26.84 -4.91
CA GLU A 18 -16.90 -25.67 -4.81
C GLU A 18 -17.65 -24.34 -4.99
N ARG A 19 -18.65 -24.31 -5.88
CA ARG A 19 -19.53 -23.14 -6.03
C ARG A 19 -20.37 -22.92 -4.78
N LEU A 20 -20.86 -23.99 -4.15
CA LEU A 20 -21.60 -23.92 -2.89
C LEU A 20 -20.70 -23.39 -1.76
N LEU A 21 -19.46 -23.88 -1.63
CA LEU A 21 -18.48 -23.39 -0.66
C LEU A 21 -18.15 -21.91 -0.87
N LYS A 22 -17.93 -21.47 -2.12
CA LYS A 22 -17.73 -20.05 -2.45
C LYS A 22 -18.95 -19.19 -2.08
N SER A 23 -20.15 -19.71 -2.24
CA SER A 23 -21.38 -19.02 -1.81
C SER A 23 -21.47 -18.93 -0.29
N ALA A 24 -20.96 -19.93 0.44
CA ALA A 24 -20.83 -19.91 1.89
C ALA A 24 -19.89 -18.82 2.36
N ASP A 25 -18.69 -18.74 1.77
CA ASP A 25 -17.72 -17.70 2.08
C ASP A 25 -18.32 -16.30 1.83
N LYS A 26 -19.05 -16.10 0.71
CA LYS A 26 -19.74 -14.83 0.41
C LYS A 26 -20.83 -14.50 1.42
N HIS A 27 -21.59 -15.49 1.87
CA HIS A 27 -22.64 -15.28 2.86
C HIS A 27 -22.04 -14.89 4.22
N ALA A 28 -21.00 -15.60 4.65
CA ALA A 28 -20.27 -15.31 5.89
C ALA A 28 -19.62 -13.92 5.87
N ALA A 29 -19.07 -13.51 4.72
CA ALA A 29 -18.50 -12.17 4.50
C ALA A 29 -19.56 -11.04 4.38
N GLY A 30 -20.86 -11.35 4.48
CA GLY A 30 -21.96 -10.39 4.31
C GLY A 30 -22.18 -9.92 2.86
N ALA A 31 -21.44 -10.46 1.89
CA ALA A 31 -21.59 -10.13 0.46
C ALA A 31 -22.83 -10.76 -0.18
N ALA A 32 -23.41 -11.80 0.44
CA ALA A 32 -24.64 -12.43 -0.01
C ALA A 32 -25.66 -12.53 1.14
N VAL A 33 -26.87 -12.00 0.91
CA VAL A 33 -27.97 -12.04 1.90
C VAL A 33 -28.58 -13.44 2.03
N ARG A 34 -28.63 -14.19 0.93
CA ARG A 34 -29.29 -15.50 0.87
C ARG A 34 -28.36 -16.59 1.38
N ARG A 35 -28.94 -17.58 2.06
CA ARG A 35 -28.24 -18.79 2.47
C ARG A 35 -27.67 -19.53 1.25
N PRO A 36 -26.48 -20.13 1.36
CA PRO A 36 -25.84 -20.85 0.26
C PRO A 36 -26.67 -22.06 -0.17
N ALA A 37 -27.05 -22.09 -1.44
CA ALA A 37 -27.72 -23.22 -2.05
C ALA A 37 -27.38 -23.30 -3.55
N LEU A 38 -27.38 -24.52 -4.10
CA LEU A 38 -27.40 -24.76 -5.54
C LEU A 38 -28.86 -24.87 -5.97
N THR A 39 -29.29 -23.99 -6.86
CA THR A 39 -30.62 -24.00 -7.48
C THR A 39 -30.58 -24.66 -8.84
N ASP A 40 -31.75 -24.82 -9.46
CA ASP A 40 -31.93 -25.35 -10.82
C ASP A 40 -30.90 -24.82 -11.84
N SER A 41 -30.74 -23.49 -11.92
CA SER A 41 -29.74 -22.85 -12.81
C SER A 41 -28.27 -23.18 -12.49
N ALA A 42 -27.96 -23.62 -11.27
CA ALA A 42 -26.62 -24.06 -10.89
C ALA A 42 -26.40 -25.56 -11.12
N LEU A 43 -27.48 -26.31 -11.39
CA LEU A 43 -27.50 -27.76 -11.62
C LEU A 43 -27.84 -28.12 -13.08
N SER A 44 -28.04 -27.14 -13.97
CA SER A 44 -28.41 -27.37 -15.37
C SER A 44 -27.41 -28.28 -16.12
N GLU A 45 -26.11 -28.10 -15.89
CA GLU A 45 -25.06 -28.97 -16.47
C GLU A 45 -25.25 -30.44 -16.05
N TYR A 46 -25.72 -30.70 -14.82
CA TYR A 46 -26.04 -32.06 -14.35
C TYR A 46 -27.33 -32.60 -14.97
N HIS A 47 -28.36 -31.75 -15.13
CA HIS A 47 -29.62 -32.15 -15.75
C HIS A 47 -29.44 -32.56 -17.22
N GLU A 48 -28.55 -31.86 -17.94
CA GLU A 48 -28.23 -32.08 -19.35
C GLU A 48 -27.34 -33.32 -19.61
N LEU A 49 -26.80 -33.96 -18.57
CA LEU A 49 -25.99 -35.18 -18.73
C LEU A 49 -26.82 -36.29 -19.39
N ARG A 50 -26.33 -36.81 -20.53
CA ARG A 50 -27.00 -37.87 -21.30
C ARG A 50 -26.63 -39.28 -20.86
N GLY A 51 -25.43 -39.46 -20.29
CA GLY A 51 -24.95 -40.76 -19.84
C GLY A 51 -25.47 -41.09 -18.44
N LEU A 52 -26.08 -42.27 -18.28
CA LEU A 52 -26.52 -42.78 -16.98
C LEU A 52 -25.37 -42.81 -15.97
N LYS A 53 -24.22 -43.34 -16.40
CA LYS A 53 -23.01 -43.44 -15.57
C LYS A 53 -22.53 -42.08 -15.05
N ALA A 54 -22.51 -41.05 -15.90
CA ALA A 54 -22.10 -39.70 -15.48
C ALA A 54 -23.07 -39.08 -14.46
N LYS A 55 -24.38 -39.36 -14.58
CA LYS A 55 -25.38 -38.94 -13.58
C LYS A 55 -25.19 -39.68 -12.26
N GLU A 56 -24.98 -40.99 -12.32
CA GLU A 56 -24.69 -41.81 -11.13
C GLU A 56 -23.42 -41.36 -10.42
N ASP A 57 -22.35 -41.04 -11.16
CA ASP A 57 -21.09 -40.58 -10.58
C ASP A 57 -21.26 -39.21 -9.89
N PHE A 58 -22.00 -38.28 -10.49
CA PHE A 58 -22.35 -37.00 -9.86
C PHE A 58 -23.19 -37.21 -8.59
N GLU A 59 -24.23 -38.04 -8.68
CA GLU A 59 -25.13 -38.30 -7.55
C GLU A 59 -24.44 -39.04 -6.41
N ALA A 60 -23.47 -39.92 -6.71
CA ALA A 60 -22.66 -40.60 -5.70
C ALA A 60 -21.86 -39.59 -4.85
N VAL A 61 -21.28 -38.56 -5.48
CA VAL A 61 -20.57 -37.49 -4.77
C VAL A 61 -21.53 -36.67 -3.89
N MET A 62 -22.72 -36.34 -4.40
CA MET A 62 -23.73 -35.59 -3.61
C MET A 62 -24.29 -36.42 -2.45
N ALA A 63 -24.52 -37.72 -2.66
CA ALA A 63 -24.97 -38.65 -1.63
C ALA A 63 -23.91 -38.81 -0.54
N TYR A 64 -22.63 -38.91 -0.92
CA TYR A 64 -21.51 -38.92 0.04
C TYR A 64 -21.49 -37.65 0.88
N ALA A 65 -21.53 -36.47 0.24
CA ALA A 65 -21.52 -35.20 0.95
C ALA A 65 -22.75 -35.01 1.87
N GLN A 66 -23.90 -35.55 1.49
CA GLN A 66 -25.08 -35.59 2.36
C GLN A 66 -24.90 -36.55 3.54
N ALA A 67 -24.34 -37.74 3.33
CA ALA A 67 -24.11 -38.73 4.38
C ALA A 67 -23.14 -38.21 5.46
N GLU A 68 -22.11 -37.47 5.06
CA GLU A 68 -21.19 -36.77 5.97
C GLU A 68 -21.87 -35.58 6.68
N GLY A 69 -23.07 -35.18 6.25
CA GLY A 69 -23.84 -34.08 6.81
C GLY A 69 -23.36 -32.69 6.38
N ALA A 70 -22.60 -32.59 5.28
CA ALA A 70 -22.15 -31.32 4.73
C ALA A 70 -23.28 -30.58 3.99
N ILE A 71 -24.14 -31.33 3.29
CA ILE A 71 -25.22 -30.80 2.46
C ILE A 71 -26.53 -31.53 2.68
N MET A 72 -27.62 -30.93 2.21
CA MET A 72 -28.93 -31.56 2.07
C MET A 72 -29.40 -31.47 0.63
N VAL A 73 -29.67 -32.61 0.02
CA VAL A 73 -30.15 -32.77 -1.34
C VAL A 73 -31.68 -32.81 -1.33
N LEU A 74 -32.30 -31.96 -2.14
CA LEU A 74 -33.74 -31.86 -2.31
C LEU A 74 -34.12 -32.34 -3.71
N ARG A 75 -35.13 -33.20 -3.78
CA ARG A 75 -35.69 -33.82 -4.99
C ARG A 75 -37.16 -33.42 -5.18
N PRO A 76 -37.72 -33.59 -6.39
CA PRO A 76 -39.11 -33.25 -6.67
C PRO A 76 -40.06 -34.00 -5.74
N ARG A 77 -41.01 -33.29 -5.11
CA ARG A 77 -41.96 -33.91 -4.17
C ARG A 77 -42.81 -35.03 -4.80
N ARG A 78 -43.03 -34.96 -6.11
CA ARG A 78 -43.85 -35.92 -6.87
C ARG A 78 -43.04 -37.05 -7.48
N ASP A 79 -41.72 -36.97 -7.42
CA ASP A 79 -40.80 -37.98 -7.93
C ASP A 79 -39.56 -38.08 -7.02
N PRO A 80 -39.63 -38.88 -5.93
CA PRO A 80 -38.51 -39.06 -5.01
C PRO A 80 -37.27 -39.71 -5.64
N GLN A 81 -37.42 -40.34 -6.81
CA GLN A 81 -36.32 -40.90 -7.61
C GLN A 81 -35.85 -39.94 -8.70
N GLY A 82 -36.52 -38.80 -8.87
CA GLY A 82 -36.21 -37.76 -9.85
C GLY A 82 -34.87 -37.07 -9.55
N LEU A 83 -34.35 -36.36 -10.54
CA LEU A 83 -33.06 -35.67 -10.46
C LEU A 83 -33.03 -34.64 -9.32
N ILE A 84 -31.82 -34.32 -8.83
CA ILE A 84 -31.61 -33.32 -7.79
C ILE A 84 -32.12 -31.94 -8.28
N GLU A 85 -33.05 -31.34 -7.54
CA GLU A 85 -33.57 -29.99 -7.84
C GLU A 85 -32.79 -28.89 -7.11
N ARG A 86 -32.33 -29.19 -5.90
CA ARG A 86 -31.66 -28.21 -5.04
C ARG A 86 -30.71 -28.87 -4.06
N VAL A 87 -29.61 -28.19 -3.77
CA VAL A 87 -28.66 -28.61 -2.72
C VAL A 87 -28.50 -27.46 -1.74
N GLU A 88 -28.76 -27.71 -0.46
CA GLU A 88 -28.57 -26.73 0.61
C GLU A 88 -27.31 -27.04 1.40
N LEU A 89 -26.57 -26.02 1.80
CA LEU A 89 -25.44 -26.17 2.70
C LEU A 89 -25.92 -26.36 4.14
N ILE A 90 -25.42 -27.40 4.79
CA ILE A 90 -25.69 -27.68 6.22
C ILE A 90 -24.47 -27.29 7.06
N ASP A 91 -23.27 -27.73 6.66
CA ASP A 91 -22.03 -27.52 7.41
C ASP A 91 -20.88 -27.17 6.47
N VAL A 92 -20.32 -25.97 6.65
CA VAL A 92 -19.25 -25.42 5.82
C VAL A 92 -17.91 -26.11 6.06
N ASP A 93 -17.62 -26.49 7.30
CA ASP A 93 -16.33 -27.10 7.67
C ASP A 93 -16.25 -28.52 7.12
N LYS A 94 -17.36 -29.27 7.20
CA LYS A 94 -17.45 -30.59 6.58
C LYS A 94 -17.39 -30.52 5.06
N LEU A 95 -18.09 -29.58 4.43
CA LEU A 95 -18.01 -29.39 2.98
C LEU A 95 -16.56 -29.08 2.54
N ALA A 96 -15.88 -28.19 3.28
CA ALA A 96 -14.51 -27.83 2.99
C ALA A 96 -13.57 -29.03 3.18
N SER A 97 -13.76 -29.83 4.24
CA SER A 97 -13.01 -31.07 4.49
C SER A 97 -13.13 -32.08 3.33
N ILE A 98 -14.35 -32.31 2.83
CA ILE A 98 -14.61 -33.19 1.67
C ILE A 98 -13.88 -32.69 0.42
N LEU A 99 -13.87 -31.38 0.20
CA LEU A 99 -13.20 -30.74 -0.93
C LEU A 99 -11.67 -30.60 -0.76
N GLY A 100 -11.13 -30.95 0.41
CA GLY A 100 -9.73 -30.73 0.76
C GLY A 100 -9.35 -29.24 0.79
N LYS A 101 -10.30 -28.37 1.12
CA LYS A 101 -10.12 -26.90 1.18
C LYS A 101 -10.23 -26.40 2.61
N VAL A 102 -9.67 -25.22 2.84
CA VAL A 102 -9.82 -24.50 4.11
C VAL A 102 -10.84 -23.37 3.89
N PRO A 103 -11.91 -23.28 4.71
CA PRO A 103 -12.87 -22.18 4.63
C PRO A 103 -12.19 -20.82 4.69
N HIS A 104 -12.77 -19.81 4.04
CA HIS A 104 -12.15 -18.49 4.02
C HIS A 104 -12.02 -17.87 5.43
N ALA A 105 -13.05 -18.01 6.26
CA ALA A 105 -13.03 -17.50 7.63
C ALA A 105 -11.88 -18.10 8.47
N VAL A 106 -11.60 -19.40 8.30
CA VAL A 106 -10.49 -20.08 8.98
C VAL A 106 -9.14 -19.52 8.51
N ARG A 107 -8.98 -19.29 7.20
CA ARG A 107 -7.75 -18.66 6.65
C ARG A 107 -7.52 -17.26 7.21
N VAL A 108 -8.59 -16.45 7.31
CA VAL A 108 -8.51 -15.11 7.90
C VAL A 108 -8.16 -15.17 9.39
N GLN A 109 -8.74 -16.12 10.12
CA GLN A 109 -8.41 -16.32 11.54
C GLN A 109 -6.94 -16.74 11.74
N SER A 110 -6.42 -17.65 10.90
CA SER A 110 -4.99 -18.00 10.91
C SER A 110 -4.11 -16.79 10.57
N ALA A 111 -4.50 -15.95 9.61
CA ALA A 111 -3.79 -14.72 9.29
C ALA A 111 -3.78 -13.73 10.46
N ARG A 112 -4.91 -13.57 11.16
CA ARG A 112 -5.03 -12.74 12.37
C ARG A 112 -4.10 -13.22 13.48
N GLN A 113 -3.98 -14.53 13.68
CA GLN A 113 -3.05 -15.10 14.66
C GLN A 113 -1.59 -14.85 14.28
N ALA A 114 -1.22 -15.02 13.00
CA ALA A 114 0.12 -14.77 12.51
C ALA A 114 0.55 -13.30 12.64
N LEU A 115 -0.40 -12.37 12.53
CA LEU A 115 -0.15 -10.93 12.60
C LEU A 115 -0.35 -10.33 14.00
N ALA A 116 -0.77 -11.12 14.98
CA ALA A 116 -1.21 -10.64 16.29
C ALA A 116 -0.14 -9.79 17.02
N SER A 117 1.14 -10.16 16.92
CA SER A 117 2.25 -9.43 17.52
C SER A 117 2.50 -8.04 16.89
N HIS A 118 2.08 -7.84 15.64
CA HIS A 118 2.35 -6.61 14.89
C HIS A 118 1.17 -5.63 14.88
N LEU A 119 -0.01 -6.03 15.37
CA LEU A 119 -1.23 -5.19 15.36
C LEU A 119 -1.07 -3.90 16.18
N GLY A 120 -0.24 -3.91 17.23
CA GLY A 120 0.02 -2.73 18.05
C GLY A 120 0.93 -1.70 17.35
N GLU A 121 1.93 -2.18 16.64
CA GLU A 121 2.90 -1.33 15.92
C GLU A 121 2.35 -0.85 14.57
N HIS A 122 1.52 -1.66 13.92
CA HIS A 122 0.94 -1.39 12.61
C HIS A 122 -0.60 -1.46 12.65
N PRO A 123 -1.29 -0.39 13.09
CA PRO A 123 -2.75 -0.36 13.20
C PRO A 123 -3.48 -0.68 11.89
N ILE A 124 -2.88 -0.33 10.74
CA ILE A 124 -3.39 -0.57 9.38
C ILE A 124 -3.67 -2.06 9.11
N LEU A 125 -3.00 -2.97 9.83
CA LEU A 125 -3.27 -4.41 9.74
C LEU A 125 -4.70 -4.77 10.16
N ASN A 126 -5.33 -3.99 11.05
CA ASN A 126 -6.73 -4.21 11.40
C ASN A 126 -7.66 -3.94 10.22
N ASP A 127 -7.36 -2.92 9.41
CA ASP A 127 -8.12 -2.59 8.21
C ASP A 127 -7.89 -3.65 7.13
N VAL A 128 -6.65 -4.14 6.99
CA VAL A 128 -6.30 -5.25 6.09
C VAL A 128 -7.08 -6.51 6.44
N LEU A 129 -7.08 -6.90 7.72
CA LEU A 129 -7.85 -8.06 8.21
C LEU A 129 -9.34 -7.86 7.97
N SER A 130 -9.88 -6.68 8.26
CA SER A 130 -11.29 -6.35 8.02
C SER A 130 -11.67 -6.38 6.53
N SER A 131 -10.75 -6.00 5.64
CA SER A 131 -10.91 -6.10 4.19
C SER A 131 -10.93 -7.56 3.74
N TRP A 132 -10.00 -8.37 4.26
CA TRP A 132 -9.95 -9.80 4.00
C TRP A 132 -11.21 -10.52 4.48
N GLU A 133 -11.75 -10.22 5.66
CA GLU A 133 -13.03 -10.76 6.15
C GLU A 133 -14.18 -10.54 5.15
N ARG A 134 -14.13 -9.44 4.39
CA ARG A 134 -15.11 -9.06 3.37
C ARG A 134 -14.78 -9.61 1.97
N LEU A 135 -13.85 -10.58 1.87
CA LEU A 135 -13.34 -11.14 0.61
C LEU A 135 -12.67 -10.13 -0.32
N LYS A 136 -12.29 -8.95 0.19
CA LYS A 136 -11.57 -7.93 -0.57
C LYS A 136 -10.07 -8.13 -0.41
N LYS A 137 -9.33 -7.95 -1.50
CA LYS A 137 -7.86 -8.00 -1.47
C LYS A 137 -7.30 -6.62 -1.17
N VAL A 138 -6.15 -6.58 -0.50
CA VAL A 138 -5.39 -5.35 -0.28
C VAL A 138 -4.08 -5.46 -1.04
N ARG A 139 -3.83 -4.50 -1.95
CA ARG A 139 -2.66 -4.51 -2.85
C ARG A 139 -2.47 -5.86 -3.57
N GLY A 140 -3.57 -6.47 -4.00
CA GLY A 140 -3.58 -7.78 -4.67
C GLY A 140 -3.37 -9.01 -3.77
N THR A 141 -3.15 -8.81 -2.46
CA THR A 141 -2.91 -9.88 -1.48
C THR A 141 -4.17 -10.24 -0.69
N GLY A 142 -4.23 -11.49 -0.20
CA GLY A 142 -5.29 -12.03 0.64
C GLY A 142 -4.72 -12.72 1.88
N PRO A 143 -5.56 -13.38 2.71
CA PRO A 143 -5.13 -13.97 3.98
C PRO A 143 -4.05 -15.05 3.84
N ASP A 144 -3.98 -15.72 2.71
CA ASP A 144 -2.95 -16.73 2.42
C ASP A 144 -1.53 -16.12 2.35
N ALA A 145 -1.42 -14.79 2.20
CA ALA A 145 -0.15 -14.07 2.18
C ALA A 145 0.27 -13.54 3.56
N ALA A 146 -0.39 -13.94 4.66
CA ALA A 146 -0.11 -13.42 6.00
C ALA A 146 1.39 -13.48 6.40
N ALA A 147 2.09 -14.54 6.01
CA ALA A 147 3.53 -14.65 6.23
C ALA A 147 4.32 -13.52 5.55
N ASN A 148 3.93 -13.11 4.33
CA ASN A 148 4.56 -11.99 3.63
C ASN A 148 4.33 -10.67 4.36
N TRP A 149 3.17 -10.50 5.01
CA TRP A 149 2.87 -9.30 5.81
C TRP A 149 3.72 -9.26 7.09
N THR A 150 3.90 -10.38 7.78
CA THR A 150 4.85 -10.49 8.90
C THR A 150 6.27 -10.12 8.44
N MET A 151 6.74 -10.70 7.35
CA MET A 151 8.06 -10.39 6.79
C MET A 151 8.19 -8.92 6.37
N ALA A 152 7.12 -8.30 5.87
CA ALA A 152 7.10 -6.88 5.53
C ALA A 152 7.22 -6.00 6.79
N CYS A 153 6.58 -6.37 7.91
CA CYS A 153 6.80 -5.71 9.19
C CYS A 153 8.27 -5.82 9.63
N ASP A 154 8.87 -7.01 9.52
CA ASP A 154 10.28 -7.23 9.86
C ASP A 154 11.22 -6.36 9.01
N VAL A 155 10.92 -6.15 7.73
CA VAL A 155 11.67 -5.25 6.85
C VAL A 155 11.61 -3.80 7.33
N ILE A 156 10.41 -3.31 7.69
CA ILE A 156 10.25 -1.94 8.20
C ILE A 156 11.06 -1.76 9.47
N THR A 157 10.93 -2.67 10.44
CA THR A 157 11.67 -2.64 11.70
C THR A 157 13.19 -2.70 11.47
N TYR A 158 13.64 -3.57 10.57
CA TYR A 158 15.05 -3.66 10.18
C TYR A 158 15.56 -2.34 9.59
N CYS A 159 14.84 -1.75 8.62
CA CYS A 159 15.22 -0.49 7.99
C CYS A 159 15.28 0.67 8.98
N GLN A 160 14.29 0.78 9.88
CA GLN A 160 14.28 1.79 10.94
C GLN A 160 15.50 1.64 11.87
N ALA A 161 15.85 0.42 12.25
CA ALA A 161 17.04 0.15 13.06
C ALA A 161 18.35 0.50 12.33
N GLN A 162 18.45 0.23 11.03
CA GLN A 162 19.62 0.61 10.23
C GLN A 162 19.77 2.14 10.15
N VAL A 163 18.67 2.86 9.94
CA VAL A 163 18.68 4.33 9.91
C VAL A 163 19.12 4.90 11.27
N ALA A 164 18.65 4.33 12.38
CA ALA A 164 19.07 4.73 13.72
C ALA A 164 20.58 4.50 13.98
N LEU A 165 21.18 3.52 13.30
CA LEU A 165 22.63 3.27 13.31
C LEU A 165 23.42 4.12 12.29
N GLY A 166 22.76 5.01 11.56
CA GLY A 166 23.36 5.91 10.57
C GLY A 166 23.46 5.34 9.15
N ALA A 167 23.01 4.10 8.92
CA ALA A 167 22.92 3.52 7.58
C ALA A 167 21.64 4.01 6.88
N THR A 168 21.79 5.06 6.06
CA THR A 168 20.65 5.79 5.46
C THR A 168 20.31 5.37 4.03
N GLU A 169 21.18 4.61 3.36
CA GLU A 169 20.93 4.00 2.06
C GLU A 169 21.45 2.56 2.09
N THR A 170 20.67 1.61 1.58
CA THR A 170 21.07 0.21 1.46
C THR A 170 20.53 -0.39 0.16
N PRO A 171 21.35 -1.10 -0.63
CA PRO A 171 20.83 -1.85 -1.78
C PRO A 171 19.76 -2.85 -1.33
N VAL A 172 18.61 -2.88 -2.00
CA VAL A 172 17.48 -3.73 -1.63
C VAL A 172 17.87 -5.22 -1.53
N ARG A 173 18.74 -5.67 -2.43
CA ARG A 173 19.24 -7.05 -2.45
C ARG A 173 20.14 -7.39 -1.28
N ASP A 174 20.93 -6.43 -0.82
CA ASP A 174 21.82 -6.61 0.33
C ASP A 174 21.01 -6.65 1.63
N ALA A 175 20.04 -5.75 1.78
CA ALA A 175 19.07 -5.79 2.88
C ALA A 175 18.31 -7.12 2.90
N SER A 176 17.80 -7.55 1.75
CA SER A 176 17.06 -8.81 1.61
C SER A 176 17.93 -10.04 1.94
N ALA A 177 19.18 -10.07 1.46
CA ALA A 177 20.11 -11.15 1.75
C ALA A 177 20.52 -11.19 3.23
N ARG A 178 20.69 -10.05 3.89
CA ARG A 178 21.01 -9.97 5.31
C ARG A 178 19.87 -10.50 6.17
N LEU A 179 18.65 -10.01 5.90
CA LEU A 179 17.45 -10.29 6.69
C LEU A 179 16.90 -11.71 6.47
N PHE A 180 16.76 -12.13 5.20
CA PHE A 180 16.06 -13.38 4.86
C PHE A 180 16.96 -14.48 4.28
N LYS A 181 18.27 -14.24 4.12
CA LYS A 181 19.19 -15.12 3.35
C LYS A 181 18.71 -15.40 1.92
N ASN A 182 17.84 -14.52 1.41
CA ASN A 182 17.29 -14.57 0.06
C ASN A 182 17.34 -13.15 -0.51
N SER A 183 18.12 -12.94 -1.56
CA SER A 183 18.40 -11.61 -2.12
C SER A 183 17.26 -10.98 -2.91
N LYS A 184 16.16 -11.71 -3.18
CA LYS A 184 15.01 -11.23 -3.96
C LYS A 184 13.71 -11.15 -3.17
N CYS A 185 13.77 -11.42 -1.88
CA CYS A 185 12.58 -11.58 -1.05
C CYS A 185 11.84 -10.24 -0.91
N ILE A 186 12.55 -9.17 -0.54
CA ILE A 186 11.95 -7.84 -0.32
C ILE A 186 11.20 -7.34 -1.56
N GLU A 187 11.70 -7.56 -2.78
CA GLU A 187 11.01 -7.12 -3.99
C GLU A 187 9.60 -7.72 -4.13
N SER A 188 9.37 -8.95 -3.64
CA SER A 188 8.04 -9.58 -3.64
C SER A 188 7.11 -9.06 -2.52
N LEU A 189 7.68 -8.38 -1.52
CA LEU A 189 6.95 -7.84 -0.36
C LEU A 189 6.50 -6.39 -0.57
N VAL A 190 6.92 -5.74 -1.66
CA VAL A 190 6.59 -4.32 -1.94
C VAL A 190 5.10 -4.00 -1.82
N PRO A 191 4.15 -4.83 -2.30
CA PRO A 191 2.72 -4.55 -2.10
C PRO A 191 2.30 -4.52 -0.62
N CYS A 192 2.92 -5.35 0.23
CA CYS A 192 2.66 -5.37 1.67
C CYS A 192 3.33 -4.16 2.35
N LEU A 193 4.58 -3.85 1.96
CA LEU A 193 5.30 -2.67 2.44
C LEU A 193 4.57 -1.37 2.11
N ASP A 194 4.04 -1.27 0.89
CA ASP A 194 3.26 -0.10 0.46
C ASP A 194 2.06 0.12 1.37
N ALA A 195 1.26 -0.92 1.61
CA ALA A 195 0.10 -0.83 2.48
C ALA A 195 0.46 -0.56 3.94
N LEU A 196 1.56 -1.11 4.44
CA LEU A 196 2.04 -0.87 5.82
C LEU A 196 2.54 0.57 6.03
N LEU A 197 3.11 1.18 4.98
CA LEU A 197 3.59 2.56 4.98
C LEU A 197 2.50 3.57 4.57
N ALA A 198 1.44 3.09 3.94
CA ALA A 198 0.26 3.90 3.63
C ALA A 198 -0.53 4.20 4.90
N SER A 199 -1.22 5.34 4.91
CA SER A 199 -2.13 5.70 5.99
C SER A 199 -3.55 5.15 5.78
N ASN A 200 -3.84 4.61 4.60
CA ASN A 200 -5.09 3.93 4.27
C ASN A 200 -4.87 2.84 3.21
N ILE A 201 -5.56 1.72 3.37
CA ILE A 201 -5.54 0.60 2.42
C ILE A 201 -6.22 0.92 1.09
N ASP A 202 -7.17 1.87 1.08
CA ASP A 202 -7.99 2.22 -0.09
C ASP A 202 -7.28 3.18 -1.06
N ASP A 203 -6.14 3.76 -0.67
CA ASP A 203 -5.34 4.63 -1.55
C ASP A 203 -4.82 3.86 -2.76
N ASP A 204 -4.44 4.54 -3.84
CA ASP A 204 -3.81 3.87 -4.97
C ASP A 204 -2.44 3.28 -4.60
N ALA A 205 -2.07 2.20 -5.28
CA ALA A 205 -0.77 1.56 -5.06
C ALA A 205 0.35 2.46 -5.58
N ARG A 206 1.34 2.74 -4.74
CA ARG A 206 2.49 3.56 -5.14
C ARG A 206 3.46 2.76 -6.00
N PRO A 207 4.25 3.43 -6.86
CA PRO A 207 5.36 2.78 -7.56
C PRO A 207 6.35 2.13 -6.59
N ASP A 208 6.83 0.92 -6.93
CA ASP A 208 7.78 0.17 -6.10
C ASP A 208 8.99 1.00 -5.64
N ALA A 209 9.50 1.85 -6.53
CA ALA A 209 10.68 2.66 -6.27
C ALA A 209 10.46 3.63 -5.10
N GLU A 210 9.28 4.25 -5.01
CA GLU A 210 8.94 5.20 -3.94
C GLU A 210 8.82 4.49 -2.59
N VAL A 211 8.19 3.32 -2.58
CA VAL A 211 8.01 2.49 -1.37
C VAL A 211 9.37 2.07 -0.80
N LEU A 212 10.28 1.60 -1.68
CA LEU A 212 11.63 1.23 -1.28
C LEU A 212 12.44 2.45 -0.82
N GLN A 213 12.33 3.57 -1.55
CA GLN A 213 13.05 4.82 -1.24
C GLN A 213 12.69 5.36 0.16
N GLU A 214 11.41 5.30 0.54
CA GLU A 214 10.95 5.73 1.88
C GLU A 214 11.66 4.95 3.00
N LEU A 215 11.97 3.68 2.76
CA LEU A 215 12.70 2.79 3.67
C LEU A 215 14.23 2.93 3.59
N GLY A 216 14.75 3.80 2.72
CA GLY A 216 16.18 3.90 2.43
C GLY A 216 16.72 2.72 1.62
N LEU A 217 15.83 1.95 0.99
CA LEU A 217 16.20 0.85 0.10
C LEU A 217 16.22 1.33 -1.34
N TYR A 218 17.19 0.85 -2.12
CA TYR A 218 17.27 1.21 -3.54
C TYR A 218 17.68 0.04 -4.43
N ARG A 219 17.21 0.05 -5.68
CA ARG A 219 17.77 -0.77 -6.77
C ARG A 219 18.97 -0.07 -7.39
N GLU A 220 18.84 1.23 -7.60
CA GLU A 220 19.87 2.15 -8.06
C GLU A 220 19.82 3.42 -7.20
N PRO A 221 20.96 3.93 -6.69
CA PRO A 221 20.98 5.14 -5.89
C PRO A 221 20.43 6.33 -6.68
N GLN A 222 19.50 7.08 -6.09
CA GLN A 222 18.99 8.31 -6.69
C GLN A 222 19.75 9.51 -6.11
N PRO A 223 20.44 10.30 -6.95
CA PRO A 223 21.13 11.49 -6.46
C PRO A 223 20.12 12.57 -6.04
N ALA A 224 20.44 13.33 -5.00
CA ALA A 224 19.72 14.55 -4.68
C ALA A 224 20.01 15.59 -5.76
N ARG A 225 18.95 16.27 -6.25
CA ARG A 225 19.09 17.36 -7.22
C ARG A 225 18.98 18.70 -6.49
N LEU A 226 19.94 19.58 -6.74
CA LEU A 226 20.07 20.90 -6.12
C LEU A 226 20.28 21.94 -7.22
N ALA A 227 19.54 23.05 -7.15
CA ALA A 227 19.62 24.17 -8.10
C ALA A 227 19.80 25.51 -7.37
N GLY A 228 20.27 26.52 -8.12
CA GLY A 228 20.57 27.86 -7.64
C GLY A 228 22.08 28.16 -7.63
N ASN A 229 22.45 29.43 -7.53
CA ASN A 229 23.82 29.90 -7.45
C ASN A 229 24.37 29.76 -6.03
N ILE A 230 24.51 28.52 -5.59
CA ILE A 230 24.88 28.14 -4.24
C ILE A 230 26.19 27.36 -4.26
N VAL A 231 27.11 27.70 -3.36
CA VAL A 231 28.34 26.93 -3.16
C VAL A 231 28.03 25.79 -2.21
N VAL A 232 28.29 24.56 -2.63
CA VAL A 232 28.11 23.35 -1.83
C VAL A 232 29.47 22.82 -1.37
N ARG A 233 29.60 22.56 -0.07
CA ARG A 233 30.80 21.95 0.53
C ARG A 233 30.71 20.43 0.41
N ARG A 234 31.76 19.84 -0.15
CA ARG A 234 31.97 18.40 -0.32
C ARG A 234 33.36 18.02 0.19
N GLU A 235 33.67 16.73 0.19
CA GLU A 235 34.94 16.20 0.71
C GLU A 235 36.17 16.83 0.01
N ARG A 236 36.11 16.98 -1.32
CA ARG A 236 37.24 17.48 -2.13
C ARG A 236 37.28 19.01 -2.27
N GLY A 237 36.38 19.74 -1.62
CA GLY A 237 36.31 21.19 -1.70
C GLY A 237 34.89 21.74 -1.73
N SER A 238 34.79 23.04 -1.98
CA SER A 238 33.53 23.78 -2.09
C SER A 238 33.35 24.23 -3.53
N PHE A 239 32.23 23.86 -4.14
CA PHE A 239 31.98 24.08 -5.57
C PHE A 239 30.61 24.73 -5.76
N PRO A 240 30.46 25.70 -6.67
CA PRO A 240 29.15 26.18 -7.07
C PRO A 240 28.36 25.04 -7.72
N LEU A 241 27.04 25.05 -7.53
CA LEU A 241 26.13 24.25 -8.32
C LEU A 241 26.17 24.74 -9.78
N ASP A 242 26.20 23.81 -10.73
CA ASP A 242 26.18 24.12 -12.16
C ASP A 242 24.76 24.39 -12.67
N CYS A 243 24.64 25.17 -13.75
CA CYS A 243 23.34 25.48 -14.36
C CYS A 243 22.90 24.35 -15.32
N PRO A 244 21.64 23.89 -15.27
CA PRO A 244 20.54 24.39 -14.44
C PRO A 244 20.49 23.81 -13.03
N TYR A 245 21.11 22.66 -12.77
CA TYR A 245 21.19 22.03 -11.44
C TYR A 245 22.34 21.01 -11.39
N CYS A 246 22.76 20.61 -10.19
CA CYS A 246 23.61 19.43 -9.99
C CYS A 246 22.82 18.26 -9.38
N ALA A 247 23.23 17.05 -9.72
CA ALA A 247 22.75 15.82 -9.11
C ALA A 247 23.90 15.17 -8.32
N LEU A 248 23.79 15.14 -6.99
CA LEU A 248 24.85 14.68 -6.09
C LEU A 248 24.33 13.58 -5.16
N PRO A 249 25.11 12.54 -4.86
CA PRO A 249 24.74 11.59 -3.81
C PRO A 249 24.52 12.34 -2.48
N PRO A 250 23.39 12.14 -1.77
CA PRO A 250 23.06 12.93 -0.59
C PRO A 250 24.15 12.92 0.48
N SER A 251 24.82 11.78 0.69
CA SER A 251 25.93 11.62 1.64
C SER A 251 27.15 12.51 1.34
N THR A 252 27.35 12.92 0.09
CA THR A 252 28.51 13.72 -0.32
C THR A 252 28.30 15.23 -0.18
N VAL A 253 27.07 15.66 0.12
CA VAL A 253 26.71 17.05 0.41
C VAL A 253 26.91 17.29 1.90
N LEU A 254 28.04 17.91 2.27
CA LEU A 254 28.47 18.04 3.66
C LEU A 254 28.00 19.35 4.31
N GLY A 255 27.56 20.33 3.50
CA GLY A 255 27.04 21.61 3.94
C GLY A 255 27.07 22.64 2.80
N LEU A 256 26.82 23.91 3.14
CA LEU A 256 26.90 25.03 2.21
C LEU A 256 28.15 25.88 2.47
N GLY A 257 28.72 26.43 1.40
CA GLY A 257 29.79 27.43 1.40
C GLY A 257 29.28 28.86 1.14
N SER A 258 28.02 29.02 0.76
CA SER A 258 27.31 30.30 0.69
C SER A 258 25.99 30.22 1.47
N ILE A 259 25.45 31.36 1.88
CA ILE A 259 24.18 31.44 2.61
C ILE A 259 23.08 31.77 1.59
N PRO A 260 22.10 30.88 1.34
CA PRO A 260 20.98 31.16 0.47
C PRO A 260 20.02 32.17 1.09
N SER A 261 19.31 32.93 0.25
CA SER A 261 18.24 33.83 0.71
C SER A 261 17.03 33.08 1.26
N LYS A 262 16.78 31.86 0.74
CA LYS A 262 15.79 30.90 1.23
C LYS A 262 16.11 29.48 0.73
N VAL A 263 15.51 28.48 1.36
CA VAL A 263 15.51 27.09 0.89
C VAL A 263 14.12 26.73 0.38
N LEU A 264 14.03 26.23 -0.85
CA LEU A 264 12.80 25.76 -1.46
C LEU A 264 12.91 24.27 -1.74
N THR A 265 11.95 23.48 -1.27
CA THR A 265 11.82 22.07 -1.64
C THR A 265 10.68 21.92 -2.65
N ILE A 266 10.91 21.17 -3.73
CA ILE A 266 9.93 20.92 -4.78
C ILE A 266 9.74 19.41 -4.94
N GLU A 267 8.49 18.96 -4.88
CA GLU A 267 8.14 17.56 -5.08
C GLU A 267 8.11 17.14 -6.54
N ASN A 268 7.43 17.92 -7.39
CA ASN A 268 7.15 17.56 -8.77
C ASN A 268 8.39 17.72 -9.67
N GLN A 269 8.70 16.70 -10.47
CA GLN A 269 9.88 16.69 -11.33
C GLN A 269 9.85 17.80 -12.38
N THR A 270 8.71 17.98 -13.03
CA THR A 270 8.54 18.95 -14.12
C THR A 270 8.73 20.36 -13.58
N THR A 271 8.07 20.66 -12.46
CA THR A 271 8.17 21.95 -11.77
C THR A 271 9.60 22.24 -11.31
N PHE A 272 10.31 21.24 -10.77
CA PHE A 272 11.73 21.41 -10.41
C PHE A 272 12.59 21.76 -11.64
N HIS A 273 12.44 21.05 -12.76
CA HIS A 273 13.23 21.32 -13.97
C HIS A 273 12.96 22.70 -14.56
N VAL A 274 11.69 23.13 -14.58
CA VAL A 274 11.30 24.47 -15.03
C VAL A 274 11.91 25.53 -14.12
N TRP A 275 11.74 25.37 -12.81
CA TRP A 275 12.28 26.29 -11.81
C TRP A 275 13.80 26.40 -11.93
N ALA A 276 14.50 25.26 -11.99
CA ALA A 276 15.96 25.19 -12.06
C ALA A 276 16.51 25.93 -13.30
N ARG A 277 15.86 25.81 -14.46
CA ARG A 277 16.28 26.55 -15.67
C ARG A 277 16.06 28.05 -15.57
N GLN A 278 14.95 28.47 -14.96
CA GLN A 278 14.58 29.89 -14.85
C GLN A 278 15.37 30.61 -13.76
N HIS A 279 15.80 29.89 -12.71
CA HIS A 279 16.38 30.44 -11.50
C HIS A 279 17.77 29.86 -11.19
N CYS A 280 18.51 29.35 -12.17
CA CYS A 280 19.83 28.76 -11.90
C CYS A 280 20.84 29.77 -11.32
N ASP A 281 20.70 31.05 -11.65
CA ASP A 281 21.54 32.13 -11.10
C ASP A 281 21.01 32.75 -9.79
N SER A 282 19.88 32.24 -9.28
CA SER A 282 19.22 32.74 -8.06
C SER A 282 20.01 32.39 -6.80
N ASP A 283 19.95 33.24 -5.78
CA ASP A 283 20.50 32.96 -4.44
C ASP A 283 19.61 32.05 -3.58
N VAL A 284 18.57 31.46 -4.18
CA VAL A 284 17.68 30.47 -3.56
C VAL A 284 18.24 29.06 -3.74
N LEU A 285 18.37 28.31 -2.66
CA LEU A 285 18.68 26.88 -2.74
C LEU A 285 17.40 26.10 -3.02
N CYS A 286 17.27 25.51 -4.21
CA CYS A 286 16.16 24.64 -4.55
C CYS A 286 16.57 23.16 -4.48
N LEU A 287 15.78 22.35 -3.77
CA LEU A 287 16.00 20.92 -3.59
C LEU A 287 14.83 20.13 -4.17
N TYR A 288 15.12 19.14 -5.00
CA TYR A 288 14.12 18.19 -5.49
C TYR A 288 13.94 17.05 -4.48
N THR A 289 12.71 16.75 -4.07
CA THR A 289 12.43 15.65 -3.12
C THR A 289 12.21 14.31 -3.82
N ALA A 290 11.67 14.30 -5.04
CA ALA A 290 11.30 13.09 -5.80
C ALA A 290 10.30 12.20 -5.04
N GLY A 291 9.15 12.78 -4.66
CA GLY A 291 8.18 12.14 -3.77
C GLY A 291 8.66 12.13 -2.31
N MET A 292 8.39 11.03 -1.60
CA MET A 292 8.75 10.87 -0.18
C MET A 292 10.28 10.90 0.02
N PRO A 293 10.83 11.85 0.81
CA PRO A 293 12.26 11.98 0.98
C PRO A 293 12.87 10.77 1.71
N SER A 294 13.88 10.16 1.09
CA SER A 294 14.60 9.01 1.66
C SER A 294 15.31 9.39 2.98
N PRO A 295 15.66 8.43 3.84
CA PRO A 295 16.48 8.70 5.03
C PRO A 295 17.77 9.47 4.72
N ALA A 296 18.44 9.17 3.60
CA ALA A 296 19.66 9.86 3.21
C ALA A 296 19.43 11.28 2.70
N TRP A 297 18.34 11.50 1.97
CA TRP A 297 17.92 12.84 1.58
C TRP A 297 17.59 13.67 2.83
N ARG A 298 16.84 13.11 3.78
CA ARG A 298 16.51 13.77 5.05
C ARG A 298 17.77 14.10 5.87
N ALA A 299 18.72 13.18 5.95
CA ALA A 299 20.00 13.43 6.61
C ALA A 299 20.80 14.56 5.92
N MET A 300 20.77 14.63 4.59
CA MET A 300 21.36 15.77 3.85
C MET A 300 20.63 17.07 4.18
N TYR A 301 19.30 17.08 4.09
CA TYR A 301 18.47 18.25 4.36
C TYR A 301 18.71 18.81 5.76
N LEU A 302 18.72 17.95 6.78
CA LEU A 302 19.07 18.31 8.16
C LEU A 302 20.45 18.97 8.25
N ARG A 303 21.50 18.33 7.68
CA ARG A 303 22.85 18.90 7.68
C ARG A 303 22.93 20.28 7.02
N LEU A 304 22.16 20.50 5.95
CA LEU A 304 22.09 21.78 5.25
C LEU A 304 21.43 22.84 6.15
N LEU A 305 20.25 22.53 6.70
CA LEU A 305 19.49 23.48 7.52
C LEU A 305 20.18 23.83 8.84
N SER A 306 20.81 22.87 9.54
CA SER A 306 21.45 23.11 10.84
C SER A 306 22.63 24.08 10.81
N LYS A 307 23.07 24.53 9.63
CA LYS A 307 24.14 25.53 9.45
C LYS A 307 23.62 26.86 8.92
N LEU A 308 22.33 26.98 8.65
CA LEU A 308 21.71 28.21 8.22
C LEU A 308 21.28 29.06 9.42
N PRO A 309 21.27 30.39 9.29
CA PRO A 309 20.63 31.27 10.27
C PRO A 309 19.15 30.91 10.43
N ASP A 310 18.63 30.95 11.66
CA ASP A 310 17.21 30.69 11.98
C ASP A 310 16.24 31.61 11.21
N SER A 311 16.73 32.74 10.69
CA SER A 311 15.95 33.68 9.87
C SER A 311 15.82 33.26 8.40
N THR A 312 16.56 32.25 7.93
CA THR A 312 16.48 31.78 6.54
C THR A 312 15.14 31.07 6.31
N PRO A 313 14.26 31.57 5.42
CA PRO A 313 12.99 30.93 5.16
C PRO A 313 13.16 29.54 4.54
N VAL A 314 12.38 28.58 5.01
CA VAL A 314 12.33 27.21 4.48
C VAL A 314 10.93 26.94 3.96
N LEU A 315 10.84 26.61 2.67
CA LEU A 315 9.59 26.56 1.92
C LEU A 315 9.41 25.19 1.26
N HIS A 316 8.16 24.76 1.13
CA HIS A 316 7.80 23.56 0.38
C HIS A 316 6.73 23.83 -0.67
N TRP A 317 6.96 23.29 -1.86
CA TRP A 317 6.04 23.30 -2.98
C TRP A 317 5.78 21.84 -3.42
N GLY A 318 4.65 21.30 -2.97
CA GLY A 318 4.14 19.99 -3.36
C GLY A 318 2.73 20.09 -3.92
N ASP A 319 2.19 18.95 -4.34
CA ASP A 319 0.83 18.88 -4.86
C ASP A 319 -0.21 19.10 -3.73
N VAL A 320 -1.40 19.61 -4.08
CA VAL A 320 -2.50 19.82 -3.12
C VAL A 320 -3.29 18.51 -3.04
N ASP A 321 -2.63 17.47 -2.56
CA ASP A 321 -3.19 16.15 -2.33
C ASP A 321 -2.63 15.53 -1.03
N GLU A 322 -3.11 14.35 -0.67
CA GLU A 322 -2.62 13.69 0.54
C GLU A 322 -1.11 13.42 0.51
N GLY A 323 -0.55 13.09 -0.65
CA GLY A 323 0.88 12.80 -0.85
C GLY A 323 1.74 14.03 -0.55
N GLY A 324 1.41 15.17 -1.15
CA GLY A 324 2.11 16.43 -0.96
C GLY A 324 2.06 16.92 0.50
N PHE A 325 0.89 16.84 1.16
CA PHE A 325 0.79 17.20 2.58
C PHE A 325 1.53 16.22 3.50
N ARG A 326 1.55 14.92 3.17
CA ARG A 326 2.34 13.92 3.92
C ARG A 326 3.84 14.20 3.80
N ILE A 327 4.32 14.57 2.62
CA ILE A 327 5.72 15.00 2.39
C ILE A 327 6.02 16.26 3.19
N ALA A 328 5.15 17.27 3.15
CA ALA A 328 5.28 18.49 3.94
C ALA A 328 5.42 18.19 5.44
N ALA A 329 4.61 17.28 5.98
CA ALA A 329 4.68 16.87 7.39
C ALA A 329 6.00 16.16 7.75
N VAL A 330 6.60 15.42 6.83
CA VAL A 330 7.94 14.82 7.04
C VAL A 330 9.02 15.89 7.00
N LEU A 331 8.97 16.78 6.00
CA LEU A 331 9.94 17.87 5.85
C LEU A 331 9.89 18.84 7.04
N SER A 332 8.70 19.12 7.57
CA SER A 332 8.52 20.05 8.67
C SER A 332 9.11 19.54 9.98
N ARG A 333 8.99 18.23 10.25
CA ARG A 333 9.70 17.61 11.38
C ARG A 333 11.21 17.72 11.25
N CYS A 334 11.75 17.50 10.06
CA CYS A 334 13.19 17.69 9.82
C CYS A 334 13.60 19.17 9.95
N ALA A 335 12.81 20.10 9.41
CA ALA A 335 13.08 21.52 9.55
C ALA A 335 13.07 21.95 11.03
N ALA A 336 12.07 21.50 11.79
CA ALA A 336 11.94 21.79 13.22
C ALA A 336 13.11 21.23 14.04
N GLU A 337 13.59 20.02 13.73
CA GLU A 337 14.79 19.45 14.35
C GLU A 337 16.04 20.32 14.12
N ALA A 338 16.11 21.01 12.96
CA ALA A 338 17.16 21.95 12.65
C ALA A 338 16.90 23.40 13.12
N GLY A 339 15.80 23.66 13.83
CA GLY A 339 15.44 25.00 14.34
C GLY A 339 14.64 25.88 13.37
N HIS A 340 14.15 25.32 12.27
CA HIS A 340 13.42 26.04 11.22
C HIS A 340 11.93 25.70 11.22
N THR A 341 11.10 26.64 10.75
CA THR A 341 9.68 26.38 10.46
C THR A 341 9.49 26.22 8.95
N LEU A 342 8.84 25.14 8.54
CA LEU A 342 8.49 24.92 7.14
C LEU A 342 7.27 25.77 6.77
N LEU A 343 7.36 26.54 5.70
CA LEU A 343 6.29 27.39 5.19
C LEU A 343 5.72 26.83 3.88
N PRO A 344 4.41 26.96 3.63
CA PRO A 344 3.82 26.51 2.38
C PRO A 344 4.17 27.50 1.26
N TRP A 345 4.46 26.97 0.06
CA TRP A 345 4.65 27.76 -1.15
C TRP A 345 3.72 27.26 -2.25
N LYS A 346 2.73 28.07 -2.64
CA LYS A 346 1.69 27.74 -3.63
C LYS A 346 0.83 26.51 -3.28
N MET A 347 0.78 26.12 -2.02
CA MET A 347 -0.02 24.97 -1.55
C MET A 347 -1.38 25.35 -0.96
N SER A 348 -1.82 26.61 -1.08
CA SER A 348 -3.17 27.01 -0.68
C SER A 348 -4.19 26.46 -1.70
N PRO A 349 -5.24 25.74 -1.24
CA PRO A 349 -6.33 25.29 -2.11
C PRO A 349 -7.02 26.44 -2.86
N LEU A 350 -7.02 27.64 -2.28
CA LEU A 350 -7.62 28.83 -2.87
C LEU A 350 -6.82 29.37 -4.08
N GLU A 351 -5.51 29.14 -4.09
CA GLU A 351 -4.60 29.59 -5.15
C GLU A 351 -4.58 28.64 -6.36
N VAL A 352 -5.10 27.42 -6.21
CA VAL A 352 -5.20 26.44 -7.29
C VAL A 352 -6.29 26.86 -8.29
N PRO A 353 -6.02 26.98 -9.60
CA PRO A 353 -7.04 27.21 -10.63
C PRO A 353 -8.19 26.19 -10.60
N GLU A 354 -9.43 26.65 -10.80
CA GLU A 354 -10.63 25.79 -10.76
C GLU A 354 -10.57 24.60 -11.72
N SER A 355 -9.93 24.76 -12.88
CA SER A 355 -9.77 23.70 -13.88
C SER A 355 -8.95 22.50 -13.41
N MET A 356 -8.13 22.67 -12.36
CA MET A 356 -7.28 21.61 -11.80
C MET A 356 -7.87 20.99 -10.53
N ARG A 357 -8.94 21.58 -9.97
CA ARG A 357 -9.57 21.10 -8.73
C ARG A 357 -10.43 19.87 -9.02
N ARG A 358 -10.23 18.81 -8.24
CA ARG A 358 -11.09 17.61 -8.24
C ARG A 358 -11.72 17.44 -6.85
N ALA A 359 -12.97 16.99 -6.80
CA ALA A 359 -13.64 16.69 -5.53
C ALA A 359 -12.91 15.55 -4.81
N ALA A 360 -12.63 15.73 -3.53
CA ALA A 360 -11.93 14.76 -2.72
C ALA A 360 -12.89 14.01 -1.79
N PRO A 361 -12.73 12.69 -1.59
CA PRO A 361 -13.44 11.98 -0.54
C PRO A 361 -13.16 12.59 0.84
N ILE A 362 -14.16 12.59 1.73
CA ILE A 362 -14.05 13.19 3.08
C ILE A 362 -12.82 12.67 3.84
N HIS A 363 -12.57 11.37 3.77
CA HIS A 363 -11.43 10.75 4.47
C HIS A 363 -10.06 11.21 3.93
N THR A 364 -9.95 11.56 2.65
CA THR A 364 -8.74 12.14 2.07
C THR A 364 -8.54 13.55 2.58
N VAL A 365 -9.61 14.35 2.62
CA VAL A 365 -9.60 15.72 3.16
C VAL A 365 -9.18 15.71 4.64
N ASP A 366 -9.75 14.82 5.46
CA ASP A 366 -9.40 14.71 6.88
C ASP A 366 -7.91 14.42 7.10
N ARG A 367 -7.29 13.63 6.21
CA ARG A 367 -5.85 13.33 6.24
C ARG A 367 -5.00 14.51 5.80
N MET A 368 -5.38 15.20 4.72
CA MET A 368 -4.71 16.44 4.31
C MET A 368 -4.75 17.48 5.44
N VAL A 369 -5.91 17.66 6.09
CA VAL A 369 -6.09 18.53 7.25
C VAL A 369 -5.20 18.11 8.42
N LYS A 370 -5.14 16.80 8.72
CA LYS A 370 -4.27 16.26 9.76
C LYS A 370 -2.80 16.61 9.49
N TYR A 371 -2.28 16.34 8.28
CA TYR A 371 -0.89 16.61 7.94
C TYR A 371 -0.55 18.10 7.87
N ALA A 372 -1.49 18.94 7.40
CA ALA A 372 -1.35 20.39 7.45
C ALA A 372 -1.23 20.89 8.89
N ARG A 373 -2.04 20.36 9.82
CA ARG A 373 -1.94 20.68 11.26
C ARG A 373 -0.64 20.18 11.88
N GLU A 374 -0.20 18.96 11.56
CA GLU A 374 1.10 18.43 12.02
C GLU A 374 2.27 19.30 11.56
N THR A 375 2.11 20.00 10.44
CA THR A 375 3.09 20.94 9.89
C THR A 375 3.01 22.33 10.52
N GLY A 376 1.93 22.66 11.23
CA GLY A 376 1.66 24.00 11.76
C GLY A 376 1.00 24.95 10.75
N TRP A 377 0.42 24.42 9.67
CA TRP A 377 -0.28 25.20 8.63
C TRP A 377 -1.79 25.29 8.92
N ASP A 378 -2.16 25.86 10.07
CA ASP A 378 -3.56 25.88 10.53
C ASP A 378 -4.52 26.59 9.56
N SER A 379 -4.06 27.65 8.89
CA SER A 379 -4.86 28.35 7.87
C SER A 379 -5.15 27.46 6.66
N ILE A 380 -4.13 26.75 6.16
CA ILE A 380 -4.27 25.80 5.06
C ILE A 380 -5.18 24.63 5.46
N ALA A 381 -5.04 24.15 6.70
CA ALA A 381 -5.91 23.11 7.23
C ALA A 381 -7.39 23.54 7.28
N TYR A 382 -7.66 24.80 7.63
CA TYR A 382 -9.01 25.37 7.57
C TYR A 382 -9.52 25.47 6.13
N GLU A 383 -8.71 25.99 5.21
CA GLU A 383 -9.04 26.11 3.79
C GLU A 383 -9.35 24.74 3.16
N LEU A 384 -8.59 23.70 3.48
CA LEU A 384 -8.81 22.33 3.02
C LEU A 384 -10.14 21.76 3.48
N ALA A 385 -10.49 21.96 4.76
CA ALA A 385 -11.72 21.46 5.35
C ALA A 385 -12.97 22.09 4.69
N GLU A 386 -12.87 23.37 4.30
CA GLU A 386 -13.93 24.09 3.59
C GLU A 386 -14.00 23.71 2.11
N ALA A 387 -12.84 23.66 1.43
CA ALA A 387 -12.77 23.49 -0.02
C ALA A 387 -13.05 22.05 -0.50
N LYS A 388 -12.69 21.03 0.30
CA LYS A 388 -12.95 19.60 0.04
C LYS A 388 -12.49 19.11 -1.34
N LEU A 389 -11.27 19.51 -1.72
CA LEU A 389 -10.73 19.26 -3.05
C LEU A 389 -9.26 18.80 -3.01
N VAL A 390 -8.82 18.21 -4.12
CA VAL A 390 -7.42 17.89 -4.42
C VAL A 390 -7.01 18.48 -5.78
N ALA A 391 -5.73 18.72 -5.98
CA ALA A 391 -5.17 19.17 -7.26
C ALA A 391 -3.69 18.80 -7.43
N GLU A 392 -3.38 18.22 -8.59
CA GLU A 392 -2.01 18.02 -9.08
C GLU A 392 -1.48 19.37 -9.60
N GLN A 393 -0.25 19.75 -9.21
CA GLN A 393 0.40 20.98 -9.62
C GLN A 393 1.48 20.69 -10.65
N GLU A 394 1.06 20.22 -11.83
CA GLU A 394 1.94 20.15 -13.00
C GLU A 394 1.96 21.50 -13.74
N GLY A 395 3.08 22.23 -13.62
CA GLY A 395 3.30 23.53 -14.26
C GLY A 395 4.39 24.33 -13.58
#